data_AF-A0A2H5ACI8-F1
#
_entry.id   AF-A0A2H5ACI8-F1
#
_cell.length_a   1.000
_cell.length_b   1.000
_cell.length_c   1.000
_cell.angle_alpha   90.00
_cell.angle_beta   90.00
_cell.angle_gamma   90.00
#
_symmetry.space_group_name_H-M   'P 1'
#
loop_
_entity.id
_entity.type
_entity.pdbx_description
1 polymer ?
#
loop_
_entity_poly.entity_id
_entity_poly.type
_entity_poly.pdbx_seq_one_letter_code
_entity_poly.pdbx_strand_id
1 'polypeptide(L)'
;MPIQNSKVADEGTANSAKARDDCRSLVDSLNKVTGCYKHLAISVGGSSDCTNLRDELRKTREKTQDLAMVIRNKLTAVLRDKNLSKEERAEMERLWVIFSSNLETFQMDMCKVLELGQGFPLSGTEKHLIQTGMSGGTSEVAARALSVQNIVHDSTQNVENLELDELEEQIEKVDRMMENMEMKVNVLRWTVEAKGDAYHSVISNDASSVALLCAEEEMRSNQCCDRETCFMSMLFCTVALIAVVLSVCVVNLA
;
A
#
# COMPACT_ATOMS: atom_id res chain seq x y z
N MET A 1 -36.57 -25.61 -45.25
CA MET A 1 -36.32 -24.37 -44.48
C MET A 1 -35.38 -24.71 -43.34
N PRO A 2 -34.14 -24.20 -43.28
CA PRO A 2 -33.30 -24.38 -42.12
C PRO A 2 -33.60 -23.29 -41.08
N ILE A 3 -33.73 -23.71 -39.83
CA ILE A 3 -33.94 -22.85 -38.66
C ILE A 3 -32.59 -22.21 -38.32
N GLN A 4 -32.48 -20.89 -38.52
CA GLN A 4 -31.35 -20.10 -38.03
C GLN A 4 -31.47 -19.96 -36.51
N ASN A 5 -30.61 -20.66 -35.77
CA ASN A 5 -30.36 -20.38 -34.36
C ASN A 5 -29.46 -19.14 -34.26
N SER A 6 -30.05 -17.99 -33.96
CA SER A 6 -29.32 -16.77 -33.59
C SER A 6 -28.81 -16.90 -32.15
N LYS A 7 -27.50 -17.14 -32.02
CA LYS A 7 -26.78 -17.07 -30.74
C LYS A 7 -26.50 -15.59 -30.42
N VAL A 8 -27.44 -14.93 -29.73
CA VAL A 8 -27.35 -13.51 -29.31
C VAL A 8 -26.99 -13.38 -27.82
N ALA A 9 -26.11 -14.24 -27.31
CA ALA A 9 -25.81 -14.32 -25.87
C ALA A 9 -24.35 -13.99 -25.49
N ASP A 10 -23.53 -13.48 -26.41
CA ASP A 10 -22.06 -13.40 -26.21
C ASP A 10 -21.51 -11.97 -26.06
N GLU A 11 -22.14 -10.97 -26.69
CA GLU A 11 -21.57 -9.60 -26.70
C GLU A 11 -21.68 -8.85 -25.36
N GLY A 12 -22.75 -9.09 -24.59
CA GLY A 12 -22.94 -8.47 -23.27
C GLY A 12 -21.90 -8.92 -22.25
N THR A 13 -21.63 -10.23 -22.21
CA THR A 13 -20.64 -10.84 -21.31
C THR A 13 -19.22 -10.44 -21.67
N ALA A 14 -18.89 -10.37 -22.98
CA ALA A 14 -17.58 -9.94 -23.45
C ALA A 14 -17.26 -8.48 -23.10
N ASN A 15 -18.25 -7.58 -23.22
CA ASN A 15 -18.09 -6.17 -22.87
C ASN A 15 -17.88 -5.96 -21.36
N SER A 16 -18.59 -6.72 -20.53
CA SER A 16 -18.45 -6.67 -19.07
C SER A 16 -17.11 -7.25 -18.59
N ALA A 17 -16.67 -8.38 -19.15
CA ALA A 17 -15.36 -8.95 -18.87
C ALA A 17 -14.22 -7.98 -19.22
N LYS A 18 -14.31 -7.30 -20.37
CA LYS A 18 -13.33 -6.27 -20.75
C LYS A 18 -13.31 -5.10 -19.78
N ALA A 19 -14.47 -4.59 -19.37
CA ALA A 19 -14.56 -3.49 -18.40
C ALA A 19 -13.93 -3.85 -17.05
N ARG A 20 -14.12 -5.09 -16.59
CA ARG A 20 -13.49 -5.65 -15.39
C ARG A 20 -11.97 -5.72 -15.52
N ASP A 21 -11.48 -6.29 -16.61
CA ASP A 21 -10.03 -6.48 -16.81
C ASP A 21 -9.31 -5.12 -16.95
N ASP A 22 -9.95 -4.14 -17.59
CA ASP A 22 -9.43 -2.77 -17.61
C ASP A 22 -9.37 -2.15 -16.21
N CYS A 23 -10.42 -2.33 -15.38
CA CYS A 23 -10.43 -1.79 -14.02
C CYS A 23 -9.36 -2.44 -13.15
N ARG A 24 -9.16 -3.75 -13.29
CA ARG A 24 -8.06 -4.47 -12.65
C ARG A 24 -6.72 -3.89 -13.05
N SER A 25 -6.47 -3.76 -14.35
CA SER A 25 -5.20 -3.20 -14.87
C SER A 25 -4.91 -1.79 -14.33
N LEU A 26 -5.94 -0.95 -14.22
CA LEU A 26 -5.79 0.38 -13.63
C LEU A 26 -5.45 0.31 -12.12
N VAL A 27 -6.15 -0.52 -11.35
CA VAL A 27 -5.87 -0.72 -9.91
C VAL A 27 -4.48 -1.31 -9.69
N ASP A 28 -4.04 -2.26 -10.52
CA ASP A 28 -2.69 -2.82 -10.47
C ASP A 28 -1.63 -1.78 -10.78
N SER A 29 -1.91 -0.89 -11.75
CA SER A 29 -1.03 0.23 -12.07
C SER A 29 -0.93 1.20 -10.90
N LEU A 30 -2.05 1.49 -10.22
CA LEU A 30 -2.06 2.35 -9.03
C LEU A 30 -1.25 1.74 -7.90
N ASN A 31 -1.41 0.43 -7.65
CA ASN A 31 -0.63 -0.28 -6.64
C ASN A 31 0.89 -0.17 -6.91
N LYS A 32 1.31 -0.26 -8.18
CA LYS A 32 2.72 -0.06 -8.56
C LYS A 32 3.21 1.36 -8.32
N VAL A 33 2.42 2.38 -8.70
CA VAL A 33 2.82 3.79 -8.51
C VAL A 33 2.83 4.17 -7.03
N THR A 34 1.85 3.72 -6.24
CA THR A 34 1.82 3.94 -4.78
C THR A 34 2.97 3.22 -4.07
N GLY A 35 3.30 1.99 -4.49
CA GLY A 35 4.51 1.30 -4.04
C GLY A 35 5.79 2.08 -4.35
N CYS A 36 5.93 2.60 -5.58
CA CYS A 36 7.04 3.47 -5.96
C CYS A 36 7.12 4.73 -5.08
N TYR A 37 5.98 5.40 -4.86
CA TYR A 37 5.89 6.57 -3.99
C TYR A 37 6.40 6.26 -2.58
N LYS A 38 5.95 5.15 -2.00
CA LYS A 38 6.41 4.68 -0.68
C LYS A 38 7.91 4.45 -0.62
N HIS A 39 8.50 3.83 -1.65
CA HIS A 39 9.94 3.62 -1.71
C HIS A 39 10.72 4.94 -1.74
N LEU A 40 10.24 5.94 -2.49
CA LEU A 40 10.83 7.27 -2.50
C LEU A 40 10.64 7.97 -1.13
N ALA A 41 9.45 7.84 -0.54
CA ALA A 41 9.09 8.46 0.74
C ALA A 41 9.97 7.99 1.91
N ILE A 42 10.41 6.72 1.89
CA ILE A 42 11.34 6.18 2.91
C ILE A 42 12.70 6.87 2.88
N SER A 43 13.13 7.41 1.73
CA SER A 43 14.44 8.04 1.57
C SER A 43 14.48 9.49 2.04
N VAL A 44 13.31 10.09 2.29
CA VAL A 44 13.16 11.47 2.76
C VAL A 44 13.69 11.63 4.18
N GLY A 45 14.43 12.72 4.44
CA GLY A 45 15.13 12.97 5.71
C GLY A 45 16.36 12.07 5.96
N GLY A 46 16.67 11.17 5.03
CA GLY A 46 17.84 10.29 5.07
C GLY A 46 19.06 10.85 4.33
N SER A 47 20.12 10.04 4.25
CA SER A 47 21.36 10.40 3.52
C SER A 47 21.20 10.52 2.01
N SER A 48 20.11 9.99 1.45
CA SER A 48 19.80 10.03 0.02
C SER A 48 18.79 11.13 -0.33
N ASP A 49 18.35 11.92 0.65
CA ASP A 49 17.42 13.01 0.42
C ASP A 49 18.09 14.15 -0.36
N CYS A 50 17.44 14.59 -1.42
CA CYS A 50 17.94 15.62 -2.33
C CYS A 50 16.80 16.19 -3.17
N THR A 51 17.05 17.32 -3.83
CA THR A 51 16.04 18.01 -4.65
C THR A 51 15.47 17.10 -5.74
N ASN A 52 16.30 16.28 -6.38
CA ASN A 52 15.84 15.33 -7.40
C ASN A 52 14.90 14.25 -6.81
N LEU A 53 15.14 13.78 -5.58
CA LEU A 53 14.22 12.85 -4.90
C LEU A 53 12.87 13.54 -4.61
N ARG A 54 12.89 14.78 -4.13
CA ARG A 54 11.69 15.58 -3.84
C ARG A 54 10.89 15.87 -5.12
N ASP A 55 11.56 16.15 -6.23
CA ASP A 55 10.95 16.32 -7.55
C ASP A 55 10.28 15.03 -8.05
N GLU A 56 10.94 13.88 -7.91
CA GLU A 56 10.37 12.58 -8.29
C GLU A 56 9.17 12.20 -7.41
N LEU A 57 9.20 12.54 -6.12
CA LEU A 57 8.03 12.42 -5.23
C LEU A 57 6.86 13.26 -5.72
N ARG A 58 7.09 14.53 -6.11
CA ARG A 58 6.04 15.39 -6.67
C ARG A 58 5.44 14.80 -7.94
N LYS A 59 6.27 14.42 -8.92
CA LYS A 59 5.79 13.82 -10.18
C LYS A 59 5.03 12.50 -9.95
N THR A 60 5.51 11.67 -9.02
CA THR A 60 4.86 10.40 -8.69
C THR A 60 3.52 10.63 -7.99
N ARG A 61 3.42 11.65 -7.14
CA ARG A 61 2.19 12.08 -6.46
C ARG A 61 1.13 12.57 -7.45
N GLU A 62 1.50 13.43 -8.41
CA GLU A 62 0.61 13.89 -9.48
C GLU A 62 0.05 12.71 -10.29
N LYS A 63 0.93 11.82 -10.78
CA LYS A 63 0.54 10.62 -11.53
C LYS A 63 -0.41 9.72 -10.73
N THR A 64 -0.16 9.56 -9.43
CA THR A 64 -1.01 8.75 -8.54
C THR A 64 -2.41 9.33 -8.45
N GLN A 65 -2.52 10.65 -8.27
CA GLN A 65 -3.82 11.34 -8.17
C GLN A 65 -4.60 11.29 -9.48
N ASP A 66 -3.94 11.48 -10.63
CA ASP A 66 -4.58 11.38 -11.94
C ASP A 66 -5.16 9.98 -12.16
N LEU A 67 -4.37 8.95 -11.86
CA LEU A 67 -4.80 7.57 -11.98
C LEU A 67 -5.93 7.25 -11.00
N ALA A 68 -5.84 7.72 -9.76
CA ALA A 68 -6.90 7.58 -8.76
C ALA A 68 -8.21 8.23 -9.21
N MET A 69 -8.16 9.40 -9.84
CA MET A 69 -9.35 10.07 -10.37
C MET A 69 -10.03 9.23 -11.45
N VAL A 70 -9.25 8.66 -12.38
CA VAL A 70 -9.75 7.79 -13.45
C VAL A 70 -10.39 6.53 -12.86
N ILE A 71 -9.69 5.86 -11.93
CA ILE A 71 -10.19 4.64 -11.27
C ILE A 71 -11.48 4.91 -10.53
N ARG A 72 -11.51 5.97 -9.70
CA ARG A 72 -12.69 6.37 -8.93
C ARG A 72 -13.90 6.54 -9.84
N ASN A 73 -13.75 7.32 -10.91
CA ASN A 73 -14.85 7.61 -11.83
C ASN A 73 -15.34 6.32 -12.52
N LYS A 74 -14.42 5.46 -12.97
CA LYS A 74 -14.76 4.21 -13.65
C LYS A 74 -15.43 3.19 -12.73
N LEU A 75 -14.84 2.92 -11.56
CA LEU A 75 -15.42 2.00 -10.58
C LEU A 75 -16.77 2.51 -10.04
N THR A 76 -16.89 3.82 -9.77
CA THR A 76 -18.17 4.40 -9.33
C THR A 76 -19.26 4.21 -10.38
N ALA A 77 -18.94 4.42 -11.66
CA ALA A 77 -19.90 4.24 -12.75
C ALA A 77 -20.38 2.78 -12.83
N VAL A 78 -19.45 1.82 -12.74
CA VAL A 78 -19.79 0.38 -12.82
C VAL A 78 -20.57 -0.09 -11.59
N LEU A 79 -20.14 0.28 -10.38
CA LEU A 79 -20.79 -0.16 -9.14
C LEU A 79 -22.18 0.44 -8.92
N ARG A 80 -22.47 1.57 -9.57
CA ARG A 80 -23.82 2.17 -9.58
C ARG A 80 -24.76 1.53 -10.60
N ASP A 81 -24.26 0.75 -11.55
CA ASP A 81 -25.11 0.01 -12.49
C ASP A 81 -25.85 -1.13 -11.76
N LYS A 82 -27.17 -1.13 -11.90
CA LYS A 82 -28.06 -2.14 -11.29
C LYS A 82 -28.16 -3.40 -12.14
N ASN A 83 -27.71 -3.35 -13.40
CA ASN A 83 -27.77 -4.48 -14.33
C ASN A 83 -26.54 -5.39 -14.25
N LEU A 84 -25.57 -5.06 -13.39
CA LEU A 84 -24.36 -5.85 -13.20
C LEU A 84 -24.70 -7.20 -12.54
N SER A 85 -24.11 -8.30 -13.05
CA SER A 85 -24.28 -9.62 -12.45
C SER A 85 -23.71 -9.66 -11.03
N LYS A 86 -24.13 -10.62 -10.21
CA LYS A 86 -23.68 -10.72 -8.81
C LYS A 86 -22.19 -11.01 -8.71
N GLU A 87 -21.69 -11.88 -9.58
CA GLU A 87 -20.29 -12.30 -9.64
C GLU A 87 -19.38 -11.14 -10.06
N GLU A 88 -19.80 -10.38 -11.08
CA GLU A 88 -19.05 -9.21 -11.55
C GLU A 88 -19.09 -8.07 -10.53
N ARG A 89 -20.25 -7.85 -9.90
CA ARG A 89 -20.39 -6.90 -8.80
C ARG A 89 -19.43 -7.22 -7.67
N ALA A 90 -19.38 -8.47 -7.21
CA ALA A 90 -18.45 -8.88 -6.16
C ALA A 90 -16.97 -8.63 -6.54
N GLU A 91 -16.60 -8.83 -7.80
CA GLU A 91 -15.24 -8.54 -8.26
C GLU A 91 -14.93 -7.04 -8.33
N MET A 92 -15.89 -6.23 -8.77
CA MET A 92 -15.71 -4.77 -8.79
C MET A 92 -15.68 -4.19 -7.38
N GLU A 93 -16.43 -4.77 -6.43
CA GLU A 93 -16.38 -4.44 -5.01
C GLU A 93 -15.03 -4.80 -4.38
N ARG A 94 -14.42 -5.93 -4.78
CA ARG A 94 -13.02 -6.26 -4.43
C ARG A 94 -12.05 -5.20 -4.92
N LEU A 95 -12.11 -4.85 -6.21
CA LEU A 95 -11.24 -3.82 -6.78
C LEU A 95 -11.44 -2.46 -6.11
N TRP A 96 -12.67 -2.13 -5.71
CA TRP A 96 -12.98 -0.92 -4.94
C TRP A 96 -12.32 -0.91 -3.57
N VAL A 97 -12.38 -2.03 -2.83
CA VAL A 97 -11.70 -2.14 -1.53
C VAL A 97 -10.20 -1.99 -1.70
N ILE A 98 -9.58 -2.71 -2.65
CA ILE A 98 -8.14 -2.61 -2.94
C ILE A 98 -7.77 -1.17 -3.29
N PHE A 99 -8.55 -0.52 -4.16
CA PHE A 99 -8.36 0.88 -4.52
C PHE A 99 -8.42 1.80 -3.30
N SER A 100 -9.44 1.67 -2.45
CA SER A 100 -9.59 2.49 -1.24
C SER A 100 -8.41 2.31 -0.28
N SER A 101 -7.94 1.08 -0.06
CA SER A 101 -6.81 0.81 0.82
C SER A 101 -5.48 1.36 0.29
N ASN A 102 -5.29 1.35 -1.03
CA ASN A 102 -4.13 1.98 -1.67
C ASN A 102 -4.13 3.50 -1.47
N LEU A 103 -5.29 4.15 -1.56
CA LEU A 103 -5.41 5.58 -1.32
C LEU A 103 -5.11 5.97 0.14
N GLU A 104 -5.59 5.20 1.10
CA GLU A 104 -5.28 5.43 2.51
C GLU A 104 -3.78 5.30 2.78
N THR A 105 -3.15 4.24 2.27
CA THR A 105 -1.71 4.04 2.46
C THR A 105 -0.92 5.17 1.79
N PHE A 106 -1.33 5.58 0.60
CA PHE A 106 -0.71 6.69 -0.12
C PHE A 106 -0.86 8.02 0.64
N GLN A 107 -2.03 8.29 1.22
CA GLN A 107 -2.27 9.47 2.04
C GLN A 107 -1.36 9.48 3.28
N MET A 108 -1.23 8.35 3.96
CA MET A 108 -0.32 8.22 5.12
C MET A 108 1.14 8.49 4.71
N ASP A 109 1.57 7.96 3.57
CA ASP A 109 2.91 8.21 3.04
C ASP A 109 3.09 9.69 2.67
N MET A 110 2.06 10.37 2.14
CA MET A 110 2.10 11.82 1.84
C MET A 110 2.24 12.66 3.11
N CYS A 111 1.45 12.38 4.15
CA CYS A 111 1.56 13.05 5.45
C CYS A 111 2.96 12.88 6.05
N LYS A 112 3.51 11.67 5.98
CA LYS A 112 4.88 11.40 6.44
C LYS A 112 5.92 12.21 5.66
N VAL A 113 5.77 12.32 4.34
CA VAL A 113 6.69 13.12 3.51
C VAL A 113 6.60 14.61 3.87
N LEU A 114 5.40 15.12 4.18
CA LEU A 114 5.21 16.51 4.63
C LEU A 114 5.93 16.75 5.96
N GLU A 115 5.70 15.91 6.96
CA GLU A 115 6.34 15.99 8.28
C GLU A 115 7.87 15.96 8.16
N LEU A 116 8.41 15.04 7.36
CA LEU A 116 9.86 14.94 7.13
C LEU A 116 10.40 16.10 6.28
N GLY A 117 9.60 16.65 5.36
CA GLY A 117 9.98 17.85 4.61
C GLY A 117 10.13 19.08 5.48
N GLN A 118 9.22 19.26 6.42
CA GLN A 118 9.30 20.35 7.40
C GLN A 118 10.47 20.17 8.38
N GLY A 119 10.75 18.92 8.78
CA GLY A 119 11.84 18.61 9.73
C GLY A 119 13.24 18.58 9.12
N PHE A 120 13.36 18.34 7.81
CA PHE A 120 14.63 18.20 7.09
C PHE A 120 14.65 19.06 5.82
N PRO A 121 14.71 20.40 5.96
CA PRO A 121 14.76 21.30 4.80
C PRO A 121 16.08 21.15 4.04
N LEU A 122 16.01 21.14 2.71
CA LEU A 122 17.17 21.09 1.82
C LEU A 122 17.81 22.47 1.64
N SER A 123 17.02 23.54 1.76
CA SER A 123 17.43 24.93 1.54
C SER A 123 17.53 25.70 2.86
N GLY A 124 18.36 25.23 3.80
CA GLY A 124 18.58 25.89 5.09
C GLY A 124 20.07 26.00 5.44
N THR A 125 20.52 27.17 5.91
CA THR A 125 21.87 27.34 6.50
C THR A 125 21.98 26.77 7.92
N GLU A 126 20.92 26.17 8.46
CA GLU A 126 20.97 25.49 9.75
C GLU A 126 21.70 24.15 9.62
N LYS A 127 22.98 24.20 10.00
CA LYS A 127 23.91 23.10 10.30
C LYS A 127 23.30 21.71 10.17
N HIS A 128 23.82 20.94 9.21
CA HIS A 128 23.66 19.48 9.13
C HIS A 128 23.52 18.86 10.53
N LEU A 129 22.33 18.36 10.86
CA LEU A 129 22.00 17.77 12.16
C LEU A 129 22.77 16.47 12.44
N ILE A 130 23.57 15.99 11.50
CA ILE A 130 24.47 14.86 11.69
C ILE A 130 25.90 15.25 11.34
N GLN A 131 26.58 15.82 12.32
CA GLN A 131 28.02 15.97 12.32
C GLN A 131 28.65 14.64 12.80
N THR A 132 28.74 13.63 11.94
CA THR A 132 29.25 12.26 12.27
C THR A 132 30.73 12.23 12.70
N GLY A 133 31.40 13.37 12.84
CA GLY A 133 32.80 13.47 13.27
C GLY A 133 33.84 12.94 12.26
N MET A 134 33.41 12.37 11.13
CA MET A 134 34.32 11.91 10.08
C MET A 134 34.63 13.04 9.09
N SER A 135 35.51 13.96 9.48
CA SER A 135 36.13 14.90 8.55
C SER A 135 37.41 14.28 8.00
N GLY A 136 37.36 13.79 6.76
CA GLY A 136 38.56 13.54 5.97
C GLY A 136 39.26 14.88 5.75
N GLY A 137 40.50 15.02 6.24
CA GLY A 137 41.22 16.29 6.31
C GLY A 137 41.17 17.09 5.01
N THR A 138 40.89 18.39 5.14
CA THR A 138 40.88 19.53 4.16
C THR A 138 39.52 20.20 3.91
N SER A 139 38.38 19.58 4.25
CA SER A 139 37.04 20.12 3.99
C SER A 139 36.75 21.48 4.65
N GLU A 140 37.28 21.71 5.87
CA GLU A 140 37.04 22.95 6.62
C GLU A 140 37.66 24.20 5.96
N VAL A 141 38.73 24.02 5.18
CA VAL A 141 39.42 25.10 4.46
C VAL A 141 38.65 25.47 3.18
N ALA A 142 38.05 24.49 2.50
CA ALA A 142 37.21 24.74 1.32
C ALA A 142 35.87 25.40 1.69
N ALA A 143 35.26 25.00 2.81
CA ALA A 143 34.01 25.58 3.31
C ALA A 143 34.13 27.09 3.60
N ARG A 144 35.27 27.54 4.18
CA ARG A 144 35.51 28.97 4.42
C ARG A 144 35.79 29.76 3.14
N ALA A 145 36.34 29.14 2.10
CA ALA A 145 36.60 29.79 0.80
C ALA A 145 35.33 29.95 -0.06
N LEU A 146 34.33 29.08 0.13
CA LEU A 146 33.05 29.10 -0.61
C LEU A 146 31.95 29.94 0.05
N SER A 147 32.19 30.51 1.24
CA SER A 147 31.22 31.32 2.00
C SER A 147 30.87 32.69 1.37
N VAL A 148 31.21 32.91 0.09
CA VAL A 148 30.79 34.10 -0.67
C VAL A 148 29.70 33.69 -1.65
N GLN A 149 28.46 33.64 -1.17
CA GLN A 149 27.24 33.81 -1.96
C GLN A 149 26.02 33.78 -1.02
N ASN A 150 25.50 34.95 -0.67
CA ASN A 150 24.33 35.09 0.20
C ASN A 150 23.22 35.95 -0.43
N ILE A 151 22.95 35.73 -1.73
CA ILE A 151 21.86 36.43 -2.47
C ILE A 151 20.84 35.46 -3.09
N VAL A 152 21.13 34.15 -3.17
CA VAL A 152 20.23 33.11 -3.76
C VAL A 152 19.47 32.30 -2.67
N HIS A 153 19.71 32.62 -1.40
CA HIS A 153 19.17 31.85 -0.28
C HIS A 153 17.66 32.09 -0.06
N ASP A 154 17.23 33.34 -0.12
CA ASP A 154 15.82 33.72 0.10
C ASP A 154 14.90 33.17 -1.00
N SER A 155 15.38 33.11 -2.25
CA SER A 155 14.61 32.55 -3.36
C SER A 155 14.43 31.02 -3.27
N THR A 156 15.39 30.29 -2.69
CA THR A 156 15.33 28.81 -2.64
C THR A 156 14.48 28.31 -1.49
N GLN A 157 14.55 28.96 -0.33
CA GLN A 157 13.69 28.67 0.82
C GLN A 157 12.21 28.96 0.53
N ASN A 158 11.91 30.05 -0.19
CA ASN A 158 10.53 30.36 -0.60
C ASN A 158 9.94 29.32 -1.57
N VAL A 159 10.75 28.71 -2.43
CA VAL A 159 10.31 27.64 -3.34
C VAL A 159 10.02 26.36 -2.58
N GLU A 160 10.88 25.99 -1.63
CA GLU A 160 10.67 24.78 -0.80
C GLU A 160 9.42 24.87 0.07
N ASN A 161 9.16 26.04 0.68
CA ASN A 161 7.92 26.26 1.43
C ASN A 161 6.68 26.15 0.53
N LEU A 162 6.73 26.72 -0.68
CA LEU A 162 5.62 26.63 -1.63
C LEU A 162 5.34 25.17 -2.06
N GLU A 163 6.38 24.35 -2.21
CA GLU A 163 6.22 22.92 -2.53
C GLU A 163 5.60 22.11 -1.38
N LEU A 164 5.87 22.49 -0.13
CA LEU A 164 5.25 21.89 1.06
C LEU A 164 3.79 22.30 1.19
N ASP A 165 3.45 23.58 0.95
CA ASP A 165 2.07 24.07 0.92
C ASP A 165 1.26 23.36 -0.17
N GLU A 166 1.84 23.15 -1.36
CA GLU A 166 1.22 22.38 -2.43
C GLU A 166 0.99 20.92 -2.02
N LEU A 167 1.95 20.31 -1.32
CA LEU A 167 1.79 18.95 -0.80
C LEU A 167 0.63 18.88 0.21
N GLU A 168 0.48 19.84 1.10
CA GLU A 168 -0.63 19.93 2.05
C GLU A 168 -1.98 20.03 1.34
N GLU A 169 -2.12 20.92 0.34
CA GLU A 169 -3.36 21.03 -0.46
C GLU A 169 -3.70 19.69 -1.14
N GLN A 170 -2.68 19.00 -1.66
CA GLN A 170 -2.85 17.71 -2.31
C GLN A 170 -3.24 16.59 -1.33
N ILE A 171 -2.79 16.61 -0.08
CA ILE A 171 -3.24 15.70 0.98
C ILE A 171 -4.74 15.90 1.20
N GLU A 172 -5.18 17.14 1.40
CA GLU A 172 -6.60 17.42 1.62
C GLU A 172 -7.45 17.00 0.40
N LYS A 173 -6.92 17.14 -0.82
CA LYS A 173 -7.61 16.69 -2.04
C LYS A 173 -7.80 15.17 -2.05
N VAL A 174 -6.84 14.40 -1.55
CA VAL A 174 -6.96 12.95 -1.40
C VAL A 174 -7.96 12.60 -0.29
N ASP A 175 -7.94 13.30 0.84
CA ASP A 175 -8.91 13.11 1.93
C ASP A 175 -10.35 13.35 1.46
N ARG A 176 -10.60 14.50 0.81
CA ARG A 176 -11.89 14.80 0.18
C ARG A 176 -12.28 13.72 -0.83
N MET A 177 -11.32 13.15 -1.56
CA MET A 177 -11.61 12.09 -2.51
C MET A 177 -12.06 10.80 -1.82
N MET A 178 -11.43 10.42 -0.70
CA MET A 178 -11.82 9.25 0.09
C MET A 178 -13.21 9.41 0.69
N GLU A 179 -13.52 10.56 1.30
CA GLU A 179 -14.86 10.87 1.80
C GLU A 179 -15.93 10.80 0.68
N ASN A 180 -15.63 11.38 -0.48
CA ASN A 180 -16.51 11.32 -1.64
C ASN A 180 -16.74 9.88 -2.13
N MET A 181 -15.75 9.00 -2.00
CA MET A 181 -15.88 7.59 -2.37
C MET A 181 -16.87 6.89 -1.44
N GLU A 182 -16.73 7.07 -0.12
CA GLU A 182 -17.62 6.49 0.89
C GLU A 182 -19.08 6.92 0.69
N MET A 183 -19.31 8.20 0.38
CA MET A 183 -20.67 8.71 0.12
C MET A 183 -21.27 8.19 -1.19
N LYS A 184 -20.45 7.84 -2.19
CA LYS A 184 -20.93 7.49 -3.54
C LYS A 184 -21.21 6.01 -3.72
N VAL A 185 -20.45 5.15 -3.07
CA VAL A 185 -20.50 3.69 -3.18
C VAL A 185 -20.23 3.10 -1.78
N ASN A 186 -21.29 2.56 -1.16
CA ASN A 186 -21.19 1.97 0.17
C ASN A 186 -20.83 0.47 0.07
N VAL A 187 -19.54 0.19 -0.06
CA VAL A 187 -18.99 -1.18 -0.02
C VAL A 187 -18.19 -1.32 1.26
N LEU A 188 -18.70 -2.10 2.19
CA LEU A 188 -18.04 -2.31 3.47
C LEU A 188 -16.85 -3.26 3.28
N ARG A 189 -15.70 -2.91 3.85
CA ARG A 189 -14.48 -3.70 3.70
C ARG A 189 -14.62 -5.15 4.14
N TRP A 190 -15.41 -5.38 5.18
CA TRP A 190 -15.63 -6.70 5.77
C TRP A 190 -16.66 -7.56 5.02
N THR A 191 -17.44 -6.99 4.08
CA THR A 191 -18.42 -7.76 3.30
C THR A 191 -17.82 -8.41 2.06
N VAL A 192 -16.58 -8.04 1.72
CA VAL A 192 -15.92 -8.48 0.50
C VAL A 192 -15.08 -9.73 0.78
N GLU A 193 -15.39 -10.82 0.09
CA GLU A 193 -14.63 -12.07 0.18
C GLU A 193 -13.24 -11.89 -0.43
N ALA A 194 -12.19 -12.17 0.37
CA ALA A 194 -10.82 -12.16 -0.08
C ALA A 194 -10.57 -13.34 -1.03
N LYS A 195 -10.32 -13.04 -2.30
CA LYS A 195 -9.83 -14.03 -3.25
C LYS A 195 -8.31 -13.97 -3.21
N GLY A 196 -7.68 -14.95 -2.59
CA GLY A 196 -6.24 -15.12 -2.72
C GLY A 196 -5.92 -15.32 -4.20
N ASP A 197 -4.97 -14.55 -4.73
CA ASP A 197 -4.38 -14.92 -6.00
C ASP A 197 -3.78 -16.31 -5.82
N ALA A 198 -4.00 -17.21 -6.77
CA ALA A 198 -3.22 -18.43 -6.85
C ALA A 198 -1.79 -18.00 -7.18
N TYR A 199 -1.03 -17.61 -6.16
CA TYR A 199 0.39 -17.33 -6.25
C TYR A 199 1.05 -18.65 -6.68
N HIS A 200 1.17 -18.86 -7.98
CA HIS A 200 2.26 -19.68 -8.48
C HIS A 200 3.52 -18.99 -7.99
N SER A 201 4.19 -19.63 -7.04
CA SER A 201 5.45 -19.20 -6.46
C SER A 201 6.47 -18.97 -7.58
N VAL A 202 6.55 -17.74 -8.08
CA VAL A 202 7.70 -17.28 -8.85
C VAL A 202 8.79 -17.01 -7.83
N ILE A 203 9.40 -18.09 -7.35
CA ILE A 203 10.73 -18.03 -6.76
C ILE A 203 11.66 -17.77 -7.94
N SER A 204 11.83 -16.48 -8.27
CA SER A 204 12.86 -16.05 -9.21
C SER A 204 14.19 -16.17 -8.49
N ASN A 205 14.93 -17.24 -8.80
CA ASN A 205 16.17 -17.63 -8.14
C ASN A 205 17.40 -16.83 -8.61
N ASP A 206 17.22 -15.59 -9.06
CA ASP A 206 18.30 -14.75 -9.57
C ASP A 206 18.06 -13.27 -9.20
N ALA A 207 18.41 -12.91 -7.97
CA ALA A 207 18.79 -11.55 -7.61
C ALA A 207 19.64 -11.59 -6.35
N SER A 208 20.95 -11.70 -6.54
CA SER A 208 21.94 -11.34 -5.53
C SER A 208 21.78 -9.86 -5.16
N SER A 209 21.30 -9.55 -3.95
CA SER A 209 22.04 -8.78 -2.94
C SER A 209 21.15 -8.17 -1.84
N VAL A 210 21.53 -8.49 -0.60
CA VAL A 210 21.36 -7.78 0.68
C VAL A 210 19.96 -7.25 1.08
N ALA A 211 19.16 -8.15 1.65
CA ALA A 211 18.31 -7.82 2.80
C ALA A 211 18.49 -8.89 3.88
N LEU A 212 19.65 -8.82 4.55
CA LEU A 212 19.89 -9.52 5.80
C LEU A 212 19.12 -8.76 6.89
N LEU A 213 18.00 -9.32 7.34
CA LEU A 213 17.53 -9.43 8.73
C LEU A 213 16.08 -9.95 8.73
N CYS A 214 15.94 -11.26 8.47
CA CYS A 214 14.86 -12.11 8.98
C CYS A 214 15.28 -13.59 8.80
N ALA A 215 16.46 -13.94 9.34
CA ALA A 215 16.65 -15.27 9.93
C ALA A 215 16.41 -15.01 11.42
N GLU A 216 15.39 -15.57 12.06
CA GLU A 216 15.24 -16.98 12.42
C GLU A 216 13.84 -17.07 13.04
N GLU A 217 12.84 -17.65 12.38
CA GLU A 217 12.37 -19.01 12.66
C GLU A 217 11.52 -19.48 11.47
N GLU A 218 12.12 -20.21 10.54
CA GLU A 218 11.38 -21.06 9.62
C GLU A 218 11.88 -22.49 9.78
N MET A 219 11.32 -23.19 10.76
CA MET A 219 11.21 -24.64 10.70
C MET A 219 9.91 -25.09 11.38
N ARG A 220 8.76 -24.76 10.75
CA ARG A 220 7.50 -25.52 10.88
C ARG A 220 6.39 -25.03 9.93
N SER A 221 6.75 -24.79 8.67
CA SER A 221 5.76 -24.73 7.60
C SER A 221 5.53 -26.14 7.06
N ASN A 222 4.67 -26.94 7.73
CA ASN A 222 3.85 -27.95 7.06
C ASN A 222 2.73 -28.56 7.92
N GLN A 223 1.85 -27.76 8.53
CA GLN A 223 0.47 -28.19 8.79
C GLN A 223 -0.37 -27.00 9.26
N CYS A 224 -1.18 -26.45 8.37
CA CYS A 224 -2.27 -25.56 8.76
C CYS A 224 -3.35 -26.44 9.40
N CYS A 225 -3.16 -26.78 10.68
CA CYS A 225 -4.23 -27.31 11.50
C CYS A 225 -5.15 -26.13 11.83
N ASP A 226 -6.39 -26.24 11.37
CA ASP A 226 -7.49 -25.36 11.71
C ASP A 226 -7.47 -25.10 13.22
N ARG A 227 -7.08 -23.87 13.61
CA ARG A 227 -6.69 -23.53 14.98
C ARG A 227 -7.81 -23.87 15.97
N GLU A 228 -9.06 -23.74 15.52
CA GLU A 228 -10.26 -24.09 16.28
C GLU A 228 -10.37 -25.62 16.51
N THR A 229 -10.09 -26.45 15.50
CA THR A 229 -10.08 -27.92 15.66
C THR A 229 -8.99 -28.40 16.60
N CYS A 230 -7.83 -27.75 16.62
CA CYS A 230 -6.75 -28.07 17.54
C CYS A 230 -7.13 -27.75 19.00
N PHE A 231 -7.75 -26.60 19.24
CA PHE A 231 -8.27 -26.24 20.56
C PHE A 231 -9.36 -27.21 21.03
N MET A 232 -10.28 -27.59 20.15
CA MET A 232 -11.34 -28.55 20.48
C MET A 232 -10.79 -29.94 20.80
N SER A 233 -9.77 -30.39 20.05
CA SER A 233 -9.08 -31.65 20.31
C SER A 233 -8.36 -31.65 21.66
N MET A 234 -7.66 -30.54 21.98
CA MET A 234 -6.99 -30.38 23.29
C MET A 234 -8.00 -30.37 24.45
N LEU A 235 -9.13 -29.70 24.31
CA LEU A 235 -10.20 -29.70 25.32
C LEU A 235 -10.77 -31.11 25.52
N PHE A 236 -11.01 -31.85 24.44
CA PHE A 236 -11.53 -33.21 24.55
C PHE A 236 -10.54 -34.16 25.24
N CYS A 237 -9.25 -34.07 24.89
CA CYS A 237 -8.19 -34.86 25.51
C CYS A 237 -8.04 -34.57 27.01
N THR A 238 -8.11 -33.29 27.42
CA THR A 238 -8.00 -32.93 28.85
C THR A 238 -9.18 -33.48 29.66
N VAL A 239 -10.40 -33.39 29.14
CA VAL A 239 -11.59 -33.97 29.80
C VAL A 239 -11.49 -35.50 29.92
N ALA A 240 -11.02 -36.19 28.87
CA ALA A 240 -10.84 -37.63 28.90
C ALA A 240 -9.80 -38.07 29.93
N LEU A 241 -8.68 -37.36 30.06
CA LEU A 241 -7.66 -37.65 31.07
C LEU A 241 -8.19 -37.47 32.48
N ILE A 242 -8.97 -36.41 32.73
CA ILE A 242 -9.61 -36.19 34.05
C ILE A 242 -10.54 -37.36 34.38
N ALA A 243 -11.35 -37.83 33.42
CA ALA A 243 -12.25 -38.95 33.63
C ALA A 243 -11.50 -40.26 33.96
N VAL A 244 -10.37 -40.53 33.30
CA VAL A 244 -9.53 -41.70 33.60
C VAL A 244 -8.94 -41.60 35.00
N VAL A 245 -8.40 -40.45 35.39
CA VAL A 245 -7.85 -40.24 36.73
C VAL A 245 -8.92 -40.44 37.79
N LEU A 246 -10.11 -39.85 37.61
CA LEU A 246 -11.23 -40.03 38.53
C LEU A 246 -11.65 -41.50 38.64
N SER A 247 -11.69 -42.24 37.52
CA SER A 247 -11.99 -43.68 37.53
C SER A 247 -10.96 -44.48 38.34
N VAL A 248 -9.66 -44.21 38.14
CA VAL A 248 -8.59 -44.85 38.90
C VAL A 248 -8.66 -44.49 40.39
N CYS A 249 -8.96 -43.22 40.72
CA CYS A 249 -9.16 -42.80 42.09
C CYS A 249 -10.34 -43.52 42.75
N VAL A 250 -11.47 -43.68 42.05
CA VAL A 250 -12.64 -44.41 42.58
C VAL A 250 -12.33 -45.88 42.80
N VAL A 251 -11.61 -46.53 41.88
CA VAL A 251 -11.22 -47.95 42.02
C VAL A 251 -10.19 -48.17 43.14
N ASN A 252 -9.29 -47.21 43.36
CA ASN A 252 -8.29 -47.30 44.44
C ASN A 252 -8.82 -46.85 45.81
N LEU A 253 -9.95 -46.13 45.88
CA LEU A 253 -10.62 -45.76 47.13
C LEU A 253 -11.80 -46.68 47.50
N ALA A 254 -12.19 -47.62 46.63
CA ALA A 254 -13.20 -48.64 46.89
C ALA A 254 -12.56 -49.94 47.38
#